data_AF-A0A5B0P2U3-F1
#
_entry.id   AF-A0A5B0P2U3-F1
#
_cell.length_a   1.000
_cell.length_b   1.000
_cell.length_c   1.000
_cell.angle_alpha   90.00
_cell.angle_beta   90.00
_cell.angle_gamma   90.00
#
_symmetry.space_group_name_H-M   'P 1'
#
loop_
_entity.id
_entity.type
_entity.pdbx_description
1 polymer ?
#
loop_
_entity_poly.entity_id
_entity_poly.type
_entity_poly.pdbx_seq_one_letter_code
_entity_poly.pdbx_strand_id
1 'polypeptide(L)'
;MYAYTYFLILLPALALSLSLLLLNVMPHPHNLINPSRANHQDKQAATEQDSSELEIYQLKPPDWRLPTQLNRPELGYPGLHPTHPGQHEDAITKSLVQWGFSAQMLVSTESFSAHQMIYKKITDEAAFNVSSSALAALIEARRRYCAINSYDTESTIKVPGRVTLNEQKRENWLRELADSSVPLLKLSKNVPHGFKGEKLLEMLVSRKIDSSRATWYIRLIGLNEINAQRNKNELSHIRYTLSFTSDVCQFLQKQLAEVTVPLQTNLSSSTTSLITTSSRLAAMNVRSKPRSSTLSDPETRKHWVAKWNQSRMLLKRLYFESLLDQPTFFKWLIDQLRLANLAQINFLLEIHHSVLDRFNLSSNLVRGFVEACLFQIRFITKQTATLFLSKLERRLKLAVQV
;
A
#
# COMPACT_ATOMS: atom_id res chain seq x y z
N MET A 1 30.08 19.73 -5.04
CA MET A 1 30.83 18.52 -5.43
C MET A 1 31.18 17.58 -4.26
N TYR A 2 31.05 18.00 -2.99
CA TYR A 2 31.35 17.17 -1.80
C TYR A 2 30.17 16.40 -1.18
N ALA A 3 28.94 16.59 -1.68
CA ALA A 3 27.75 15.92 -1.13
C ALA A 3 27.48 14.52 -1.73
N TYR A 4 27.95 14.26 -2.95
CA TYR A 4 27.76 12.97 -3.63
C TYR A 4 28.69 11.87 -3.07
N THR A 5 29.85 12.24 -2.54
CA THR A 5 30.81 11.30 -1.94
C THR A 5 30.36 10.78 -0.58
N TYR A 6 29.62 11.56 0.22
CA TYR A 6 29.05 11.07 1.48
C TYR A 6 27.90 10.07 1.26
N PHE A 7 27.11 10.24 0.19
CA PHE A 7 25.98 9.35 -0.10
C PHE A 7 26.42 7.96 -0.60
N LEU A 8 27.59 7.89 -1.27
CA LEU A 8 28.18 6.63 -1.76
C LEU A 8 28.89 5.82 -0.67
N ILE A 9 29.29 6.44 0.44
CA ILE A 9 29.97 5.76 1.56
C ILE A 9 28.98 5.31 2.64
N LEU A 10 27.85 6.01 2.82
CA LEU A 10 26.82 5.66 3.83
C LEU A 10 25.88 4.53 3.42
N LEU A 11 25.64 4.32 2.11
CA LEU A 11 24.77 3.25 1.61
C LEU A 11 25.26 1.82 1.94
N PRO A 12 26.56 1.47 1.80
CA PRO A 12 27.05 0.14 2.17
C PRO A 12 27.16 -0.05 3.69
N ALA A 13 27.42 1.01 4.46
CA ALA A 13 27.50 0.94 5.93
C ALA A 13 26.12 0.69 6.58
N LEU A 14 25.05 1.30 6.05
CA LEU A 14 23.68 1.03 6.49
C LEU A 14 23.19 -0.36 6.07
N ALA A 15 23.66 -0.89 4.93
CA ALA A 15 23.35 -2.25 4.49
C ALA A 15 24.01 -3.33 5.37
N LEU A 16 25.24 -3.09 5.84
CA LEU A 16 25.93 -3.96 6.81
C LEU A 16 25.29 -3.91 8.21
N SER A 17 24.84 -2.73 8.65
CA SER A 17 24.09 -2.54 9.89
C SER A 17 22.73 -3.25 9.89
N LEU A 18 22.02 -3.27 8.75
CA LEU A 18 20.74 -3.99 8.63
C LEU A 18 20.93 -5.52 8.54
N SER A 19 22.01 -5.99 7.91
CA SER A 19 22.35 -7.42 7.86
C SER A 19 22.71 -7.99 9.24
N LEU A 20 23.39 -7.23 10.10
CA LEU A 20 23.70 -7.65 11.47
C LEU A 20 22.47 -7.66 12.38
N LEU A 21 21.47 -6.80 12.12
CA LEU A 21 20.19 -6.80 12.82
C LEU A 21 19.26 -7.95 12.39
N LEU A 22 19.39 -8.45 11.15
CA LEU A 22 18.64 -9.60 10.64
C LEU A 22 19.23 -10.96 11.06
N LEU A 23 20.50 -11.02 11.47
CA LEU A 23 21.14 -12.23 11.98
C LEU A 23 20.76 -12.56 13.44
N ASN A 24 20.15 -11.62 14.17
CA ASN A 24 19.82 -11.79 15.60
C ASN A 24 18.35 -12.11 15.90
N VAL A 25 17.54 -12.45 14.89
CA VAL A 25 16.15 -12.89 15.09
C VAL A 25 16.03 -14.36 14.74
N MET A 26 16.43 -15.21 15.69
CA MET A 26 16.02 -16.61 15.75
C MET A 26 14.52 -16.67 16.09
N PRO A 27 13.65 -17.27 15.28
CA PRO A 27 12.29 -17.58 15.72
C PRO A 27 12.31 -18.90 16.51
N HIS A 28 12.04 -18.81 17.81
CA HIS A 28 11.56 -19.94 18.60
C HIS A 28 10.20 -20.43 18.06
N PRO A 29 9.95 -21.74 17.96
CA PRO A 29 8.67 -22.26 17.53
C PRO A 29 7.72 -22.33 18.73
N HIS A 30 6.85 -21.32 18.88
CA HIS A 30 5.66 -21.46 19.70
C HIS A 30 4.40 -21.24 18.89
N ASN A 31 3.56 -22.28 18.93
CA ASN A 31 2.10 -22.28 18.84
C ASN A 31 1.45 -21.78 17.55
N LEU A 32 1.16 -22.73 16.66
CA LEU A 32 -0.08 -22.68 15.86
C LEU A 32 -0.79 -24.03 15.99
N ILE A 33 -1.58 -24.16 17.05
CA ILE A 33 -2.61 -25.18 17.21
C ILE A 33 -3.97 -24.46 17.19
N ASN A 34 -4.89 -25.06 16.40
CA ASN A 34 -6.36 -24.97 16.41
C ASN A 34 -7.10 -23.87 15.61
N PRO A 35 -8.37 -24.13 15.20
CA PRO A 35 -8.87 -25.33 14.51
C PRO A 35 -9.91 -24.99 13.40
N SER A 36 -10.31 -26.02 12.63
CA SER A 36 -11.62 -26.15 11.97
C SER A 36 -12.00 -25.22 10.80
N ARG A 37 -11.95 -25.76 9.57
CA ARG A 37 -13.10 -25.77 8.64
C ARG A 37 -12.86 -26.64 7.40
N ALA A 38 -13.33 -27.88 7.45
CA ALA A 38 -13.68 -28.65 6.26
C ALA A 38 -15.09 -29.17 6.46
N ASN A 39 -16.05 -28.64 5.69
CA ASN A 39 -17.41 -29.14 5.63
C ASN A 39 -17.52 -30.07 4.41
N HIS A 40 -17.76 -31.35 4.71
CA HIS A 40 -18.72 -32.27 4.11
C HIS A 40 -19.16 -32.10 2.65
N GLN A 41 -18.90 -33.14 1.87
CA GLN A 41 -19.84 -34.04 1.15
C GLN A 41 -19.00 -34.74 0.07
N ASP A 42 -18.67 -36.02 0.18
CA ASP A 42 -19.62 -37.09 -0.12
C ASP A 42 -19.50 -38.31 0.81
N LYS A 43 -20.68 -38.88 1.07
CA LYS A 43 -20.91 -40.10 1.85
C LYS A 43 -20.53 -41.33 1.03
N GLN A 44 -19.55 -42.09 1.51
CA GLN A 44 -19.60 -43.54 1.42
C GLN A 44 -19.48 -44.09 2.83
N ALA A 45 -20.51 -44.85 3.22
CA ALA A 45 -20.57 -45.54 4.50
C ALA A 45 -19.46 -46.57 4.56
N ALA A 46 -18.43 -46.31 5.35
CA ALA A 46 -17.48 -47.30 5.82
C ALA A 46 -17.56 -47.29 7.34
N THR A 47 -18.17 -48.38 7.81
CA THR A 47 -18.18 -48.93 9.16
C THR A 47 -17.04 -48.43 10.04
N GLU A 48 -17.40 -47.76 11.13
CA GLU A 48 -16.57 -47.63 12.33
C GLU A 48 -16.28 -49.05 12.85
N GLN A 49 -15.12 -49.58 12.51
CA GLN A 49 -14.43 -50.58 13.31
C GLN A 49 -13.12 -49.94 13.76
N ASP A 50 -13.11 -49.45 15.00
CA ASP A 50 -11.90 -49.21 15.77
C ASP A 50 -11.11 -50.52 15.87
N SER A 51 -10.28 -50.80 14.88
CA SER A 51 -9.08 -51.61 15.07
C SER A 51 -7.97 -50.64 15.43
N SER A 52 -7.89 -50.28 16.71
CA SER A 52 -6.71 -49.63 17.29
C SER A 52 -5.57 -50.65 17.34
N GLU A 53 -5.11 -51.07 16.15
CA GLU A 53 -3.88 -51.83 16.02
C GLU A 53 -2.75 -50.87 16.42
N LEU A 54 -2.02 -51.20 17.47
CA LEU A 54 -0.91 -50.37 17.93
C LEU A 54 0.12 -50.33 16.81
N GLU A 55 0.21 -49.20 16.11
CA GLU A 55 1.20 -49.00 15.07
C GLU A 55 2.60 -49.01 15.70
N ILE A 56 3.47 -49.86 15.18
CA ILE A 56 4.88 -49.91 15.58
C ILE A 56 5.50 -48.54 15.27
N TYR A 57 6.09 -47.90 16.28
CA TYR A 57 6.77 -46.62 16.11
C TYR A 57 7.88 -46.75 15.06
N GLN A 58 7.78 -45.93 14.01
CA GLN A 58 8.83 -45.76 13.01
C GLN A 58 9.43 -44.37 13.16
N LEU A 59 10.76 -44.32 13.31
CA LEU A 59 11.51 -43.06 13.39
C LEU A 59 11.42 -42.34 12.05
N LYS A 60 10.62 -41.27 11.98
CA LYS A 60 10.49 -40.38 10.83
C LYS A 60 11.20 -39.06 11.08
N PRO A 61 11.78 -38.43 10.04
CA PRO A 61 12.32 -37.08 10.15
C PRO A 61 11.20 -36.08 10.52
N PRO A 62 11.50 -35.01 11.26
CA PRO A 62 10.56 -33.92 11.46
C PRO A 62 10.18 -33.24 10.13
N ASP A 63 8.94 -32.79 9.98
CA ASP A 63 8.41 -32.21 8.74
C ASP A 63 9.21 -31.00 8.21
N TRP A 64 9.87 -30.26 9.11
CA TRP A 64 10.71 -29.11 8.75
C TRP A 64 12.11 -29.49 8.27
N ARG A 65 12.54 -30.75 8.45
CA ARG A 65 13.88 -31.21 8.08
C ARG A 65 13.87 -31.68 6.63
N LEU A 66 14.63 -30.99 5.79
CA LEU A 66 14.76 -31.37 4.39
C LEU A 66 15.72 -32.57 4.22
N PRO A 67 15.49 -33.43 3.20
CA PRO A 67 16.43 -34.49 2.85
C PRO A 67 17.75 -33.88 2.35
N THR A 68 18.83 -34.68 2.37
CA THR A 68 20.16 -34.25 1.92
C THR A 68 20.13 -33.73 0.48
N GLN A 69 19.28 -34.34 -0.35
CA GLN A 69 18.97 -33.86 -1.69
C GLN A 69 17.46 -33.91 -1.92
N LEU A 70 16.87 -32.77 -2.29
CA LEU A 70 15.43 -32.67 -2.51
C LEU A 70 14.91 -33.63 -3.59
N ASN A 71 15.73 -33.89 -4.62
CA ASN A 71 15.39 -34.78 -5.73
C ASN A 71 15.69 -36.26 -5.46
N ARG A 72 16.35 -36.58 -4.33
CA ARG A 72 16.69 -37.96 -3.94
C ARG A 72 16.51 -38.15 -2.43
N PRO A 73 15.27 -38.36 -1.96
CA PRO A 73 14.99 -38.59 -0.55
C PRO A 73 15.60 -39.91 -0.02
N GLU A 74 15.95 -40.84 -0.91
CA GLU A 74 16.63 -42.11 -0.58
C GLU A 74 18.03 -41.92 0.01
N LEU A 75 18.70 -40.79 -0.27
CA LEU A 75 19.99 -40.44 0.34
C LEU A 75 19.86 -40.07 1.84
N GLY A 76 18.64 -40.12 2.36
CA GLY A 76 18.36 -39.87 3.76
C GLY A 76 18.38 -38.39 4.14
N TYR A 77 18.36 -38.18 5.45
CA TYR A 77 18.27 -36.85 6.06
C TYR A 77 19.55 -36.57 6.84
N PRO A 78 20.08 -35.34 6.79
CA PRO A 78 21.29 -34.99 7.52
C PRO A 78 21.15 -35.32 9.02
N GLY A 79 22.11 -36.09 9.54
CA GLY A 79 22.15 -36.49 10.95
C GLY A 79 21.07 -37.48 11.40
N LEU A 80 20.33 -38.10 10.49
CA LEU A 80 19.32 -39.13 10.81
C LEU A 80 19.65 -40.43 10.05
N HIS A 81 19.91 -41.49 10.80
CA HIS A 81 20.30 -42.79 10.27
C HIS A 81 19.41 -43.86 10.92
N PRO A 82 18.19 -44.09 10.41
CA PRO A 82 17.30 -45.09 10.98
C PRO A 82 17.86 -46.49 10.74
N THR A 83 17.68 -47.37 11.72
CA THR A 83 17.98 -48.80 11.57
C THR A 83 17.04 -49.39 10.52
N HIS A 84 17.58 -50.22 9.63
CA HIS A 84 16.79 -50.93 8.63
C HIS A 84 17.28 -52.38 8.54
N PRO A 85 16.44 -53.33 8.11
CA PRO A 85 16.88 -54.70 7.88
C PRO A 85 18.02 -54.74 6.85
N GLY A 86 18.99 -55.63 7.06
CA GLY A 86 20.10 -55.85 6.12
C GLY A 86 21.27 -54.90 6.32
N GLN A 87 21.39 -54.29 7.50
CA GLN A 87 22.61 -53.60 7.88
C GLN A 87 23.75 -54.61 8.09
N HIS A 88 24.99 -54.11 8.09
CA HIS A 88 26.17 -54.96 8.23
C HIS A 88 26.20 -55.71 9.58
N GLU A 89 25.55 -55.18 10.62
CA GLU A 89 25.43 -55.87 11.91
C GLU A 89 24.53 -57.10 11.85
N ASP A 90 23.56 -57.15 10.92
CA ASP A 90 22.59 -58.23 10.79
C ASP A 90 23.17 -59.49 10.09
N ALA A 91 24.39 -59.39 9.53
CA ALA A 91 25.00 -60.48 8.77
C ALA A 91 25.51 -61.60 9.69
N ILE A 92 24.84 -62.76 9.69
CA ILE A 92 25.23 -63.93 10.50
C ILE A 92 26.40 -64.69 9.83
N THR A 93 27.60 -64.15 9.96
CA THR A 93 28.84 -64.81 9.50
C THR A 93 29.58 -65.45 10.67
N LYS A 94 30.25 -66.59 10.45
CA LYS A 94 31.04 -67.30 11.48
C LYS A 94 31.99 -66.37 12.26
N SER A 95 32.64 -65.43 11.58
CA SER A 95 33.53 -64.44 12.19
C SER A 95 32.80 -63.49 13.14
N LEU A 96 31.65 -62.95 12.72
CA LEU A 96 30.83 -62.03 13.51
C LEU A 96 30.29 -62.70 14.79
N VAL A 97 29.88 -63.96 14.68
CA VAL A 97 29.36 -64.73 15.82
C VAL A 97 30.48 -65.07 16.82
N GLN A 98 31.70 -65.35 16.33
CA GLN A 98 32.83 -65.73 17.18
C GLN A 98 33.54 -64.54 17.82
N TRP A 99 33.64 -63.41 17.11
CA TRP A 99 34.49 -62.27 17.51
C TRP A 99 33.71 -60.98 17.74
N GLY A 100 32.40 -60.98 17.51
CA GLY A 100 31.54 -59.80 17.60
C GLY A 100 31.62 -58.89 16.36
N PHE A 101 30.72 -57.92 16.30
CA PHE A 101 30.74 -56.86 15.29
C PHE A 101 31.61 -55.69 15.78
N SER A 102 32.53 -55.23 14.94
CA SER A 102 33.29 -54.00 15.15
C SER A 102 33.04 -53.07 13.99
N ALA A 103 32.77 -51.80 14.29
CA ALA A 103 32.64 -50.78 13.26
C ALA A 103 33.93 -50.69 12.43
N GLN A 104 33.77 -50.57 11.12
CA GLN A 104 34.91 -50.41 10.23
C GLN A 104 35.48 -49.01 10.38
N MET A 105 36.78 -48.91 10.66
CA MET A 105 37.49 -47.64 10.63
C MET A 105 37.72 -47.24 9.17
N LEU A 106 36.95 -46.28 8.65
CA LEU A 106 37.11 -45.82 7.25
C LEU A 106 38.41 -45.03 7.02
N VAL A 107 38.98 -44.45 8.07
CA VAL A 107 40.18 -43.62 8.00
C VAL A 107 41.24 -44.20 8.92
N SER A 108 42.39 -44.60 8.37
CA SER A 108 43.47 -45.26 9.12
C SER A 108 44.06 -44.43 10.25
N THR A 109 44.00 -43.10 10.16
CA THR A 109 44.61 -42.17 11.12
C THR A 109 43.56 -41.22 11.71
N GLU A 110 42.51 -41.76 12.31
CA GLU A 110 41.41 -40.96 12.89
C GLU A 110 41.85 -40.04 14.04
N SER A 111 42.87 -40.46 14.82
CA SER A 111 43.36 -39.68 15.96
C SER A 111 44.46 -38.68 15.59
N PHE A 112 44.88 -38.61 14.32
CA PHE A 112 45.97 -37.74 13.90
C PHE A 112 45.51 -36.29 13.69
N SER A 113 46.29 -35.34 14.17
CA SER A 113 45.99 -33.92 13.97
C SER A 113 46.36 -33.45 12.57
N ALA A 114 45.38 -32.96 11.82
CA ALA A 114 45.60 -32.33 10.51
C ALA A 114 46.21 -30.90 10.60
N HIS A 115 46.66 -30.45 11.78
CA HIS A 115 47.12 -29.08 12.00
C HIS A 115 48.16 -28.62 10.97
N GLN A 116 49.27 -29.35 10.81
CA GLN A 116 50.34 -28.96 9.87
C GLN A 116 49.87 -28.99 8.40
N MET A 117 48.95 -29.89 8.05
CA MET A 117 48.41 -30.04 6.69
C MET A 117 47.51 -28.86 6.29
N ILE A 118 46.80 -28.29 7.26
CA ILE A 118 45.84 -27.21 7.05
C ILE A 118 46.49 -25.85 7.29
N TYR A 119 47.37 -25.72 8.29
CA TYR A 119 47.98 -24.45 8.70
C TYR A 119 48.57 -23.72 7.49
N LYS A 120 49.41 -24.40 6.70
CA LYS A 120 50.02 -23.84 5.48
C LYS A 120 48.99 -23.31 4.46
N LYS A 121 47.82 -23.94 4.35
CA LYS A 121 46.75 -23.53 3.41
C LYS A 121 45.93 -22.34 3.91
N ILE A 122 45.89 -22.13 5.24
CA ILE A 122 45.22 -20.97 5.84
C ILE A 122 46.16 -19.77 5.90
N THR A 123 47.46 -19.98 6.11
CA THR A 123 48.45 -18.88 6.13
C THR A 123 48.77 -18.37 4.73
N ASP A 124 48.56 -19.17 3.69
CA ASP A 124 48.68 -18.74 2.30
C ASP A 124 47.43 -17.94 1.87
N GLU A 125 47.60 -16.63 1.70
CA GLU A 125 46.52 -15.71 1.34
C GLU A 125 45.82 -16.11 0.03
N ALA A 126 46.57 -16.64 -0.95
CA ALA A 126 45.98 -17.01 -2.24
C ALA A 126 44.99 -18.17 -2.09
N ALA A 127 45.37 -19.22 -1.36
CA ALA A 127 44.53 -20.38 -1.08
C ALA A 127 43.32 -20.02 -0.20
N PHE A 128 43.52 -19.14 0.78
CA PHE A 128 42.46 -18.65 1.65
C PHE A 128 41.41 -17.83 0.87
N ASN A 129 41.87 -16.90 0.03
CA ASN A 129 40.99 -16.04 -0.76
C ASN A 129 40.14 -16.81 -1.77
N VAL A 130 40.67 -17.88 -2.37
CA VAL A 130 39.88 -18.78 -3.25
C VAL A 130 38.76 -19.46 -2.47
N SER A 131 39.05 -19.97 -1.26
CA SER A 131 38.04 -20.64 -0.42
C SER A 131 36.96 -19.66 0.05
N SER A 132 37.38 -18.45 0.45
CA SER A 132 36.48 -17.36 0.84
C SER A 132 35.57 -16.94 -0.32
N SER A 133 36.13 -16.79 -1.51
CA SER A 133 35.39 -16.46 -2.73
C SER A 133 34.39 -17.56 -3.10
N ALA A 134 34.78 -18.83 -3.01
CA ALA A 134 33.89 -19.96 -3.28
C ALA A 134 32.69 -20.00 -2.30
N LEU A 135 32.92 -19.76 -1.00
CA LEU A 135 31.85 -19.66 -0.01
C LEU A 135 30.94 -18.46 -0.25
N ALA A 136 31.51 -17.30 -0.59
CA ALA A 136 30.74 -16.12 -0.95
C ALA A 136 29.85 -16.38 -2.20
N ALA A 137 30.40 -17.04 -3.21
CA ALA A 137 29.66 -17.44 -4.40
C ALA A 137 28.52 -18.43 -4.07
N LEU A 138 28.76 -19.39 -3.18
CA LEU A 138 27.75 -20.33 -2.71
C LEU A 138 26.61 -19.63 -1.94
N ILE A 139 26.95 -18.70 -1.04
CA ILE A 139 25.97 -17.91 -0.29
C ILE A 139 25.12 -17.08 -1.25
N GLU A 140 25.73 -16.42 -2.23
CA GLU A 140 25.02 -15.63 -3.23
C GLU A 140 24.13 -16.49 -4.14
N ALA A 141 24.61 -17.67 -4.56
CA ALA A 141 23.80 -18.62 -5.31
C ALA A 141 22.57 -19.09 -4.51
N ARG A 142 22.74 -19.38 -3.21
CA ARG A 142 21.63 -19.73 -2.31
C ARG A 142 20.65 -18.56 -2.15
N ARG A 143 21.15 -17.34 -1.97
CA ARG A 143 20.31 -16.13 -1.85
C ARG A 143 19.46 -15.93 -3.11
N ARG A 144 20.06 -16.09 -4.28
CA ARG A 144 19.34 -16.04 -5.56
C ARG A 144 18.28 -17.12 -5.61
N TYR A 145 18.64 -18.39 -5.39
CA TYR A 145 17.69 -19.50 -5.44
C TYR A 145 16.49 -19.32 -4.47
N CYS A 146 16.73 -18.85 -3.25
CA CYS A 146 15.65 -18.54 -2.30
C CYS A 146 14.78 -17.36 -2.74
N ALA A 147 15.38 -16.29 -3.30
CA ALA A 147 14.62 -15.18 -3.87
C ALA A 147 13.75 -15.65 -5.06
N ILE A 148 14.24 -16.65 -5.80
CA ILE A 148 13.52 -17.27 -6.91
C ILE A 148 12.26 -17.99 -6.45
N ASN A 149 12.40 -18.89 -5.49
CA ASN A 149 11.25 -19.64 -4.99
C ASN A 149 10.26 -18.75 -4.19
N SER A 150 10.67 -17.55 -3.75
CA SER A 150 9.77 -16.57 -3.12
C SER A 150 8.82 -15.89 -4.12
N TYR A 151 9.13 -15.87 -5.42
CA TYR A 151 8.26 -15.29 -6.44
C TYR A 151 7.46 -16.33 -7.23
N ASP A 152 7.81 -17.62 -7.10
CA ASP A 152 7.18 -18.74 -7.82
C ASP A 152 5.96 -19.32 -7.09
N THR A 153 5.61 -18.77 -5.92
CA THR A 153 4.26 -18.95 -5.38
C THR A 153 3.31 -18.14 -6.24
N GLU A 154 2.53 -18.79 -7.11
CA GLU A 154 1.37 -18.17 -7.75
C GLU A 154 0.61 -17.38 -6.69
N SER A 155 0.54 -16.05 -6.84
CA SER A 155 -0.01 -15.17 -5.81
C SER A 155 -1.43 -15.63 -5.46
N THR A 156 -1.59 -16.28 -4.31
CA THR A 156 -2.90 -16.79 -3.83
C THR A 156 -3.83 -15.64 -3.43
N ILE A 157 -3.33 -14.40 -3.48
CA ILE A 157 -4.05 -13.17 -3.21
C ILE A 157 -5.03 -12.90 -4.35
N LYS A 158 -6.21 -13.49 -4.26
CA LYS A 158 -7.35 -13.14 -5.10
C LYS A 158 -7.90 -11.79 -4.66
N VAL A 159 -8.10 -10.87 -5.61
CA VAL A 159 -8.76 -9.59 -5.33
C VAL A 159 -10.18 -9.87 -4.84
N PRO A 160 -10.59 -9.32 -3.68
CA PRO A 160 -11.94 -9.56 -3.18
C PRO A 160 -13.01 -9.17 -4.19
N GLY A 161 -13.86 -10.13 -4.54
CA GLY A 161 -14.97 -9.95 -5.47
C GLY A 161 -16.01 -8.98 -4.90
N ARG A 162 -16.60 -8.15 -5.76
CA ARG A 162 -17.67 -7.24 -5.36
C ARG A 162 -19.00 -7.98 -5.30
N VAL A 163 -19.78 -7.71 -4.27
CA VAL A 163 -21.12 -8.31 -4.07
C VAL A 163 -22.18 -7.23 -4.20
N THR A 164 -23.27 -7.54 -4.90
CA THR A 164 -24.48 -6.71 -4.92
C THR A 164 -25.21 -6.90 -3.59
N LEU A 165 -25.07 -5.91 -2.70
CA LEU A 165 -25.74 -5.89 -1.42
C LEU A 165 -27.04 -5.09 -1.51
N ASN A 166 -28.05 -5.50 -0.74
CA ASN A 166 -29.25 -4.69 -0.50
C ASN A 166 -28.87 -3.36 0.18
N GLU A 167 -29.65 -2.31 -0.02
CA GLU A 167 -29.41 -0.95 0.49
C GLU A 167 -29.13 -0.95 2.00
N GLN A 168 -29.93 -1.67 2.79
CA GLN A 168 -29.73 -1.76 4.25
C GLN A 168 -28.41 -2.44 4.62
N LYS A 169 -28.00 -3.49 3.90
CA LYS A 169 -26.72 -4.18 4.12
C LYS A 169 -25.55 -3.29 3.71
N ARG A 170 -25.70 -2.53 2.62
CA ARG A 170 -24.72 -1.55 2.15
C ARG A 170 -24.51 -0.43 3.17
N GLU A 171 -25.58 0.14 3.70
CA GLU A 171 -25.52 1.18 4.74
C GLU A 171 -24.87 0.68 6.03
N ASN A 172 -25.21 -0.54 6.47
CA ASN A 172 -24.55 -1.15 7.62
C ASN A 172 -23.06 -1.41 7.35
N TRP A 173 -22.69 -1.87 6.16
CA TRP A 173 -21.29 -2.06 5.77
C TRP A 173 -20.51 -0.74 5.78
N LEU A 174 -21.11 0.36 5.31
CA LEU A 174 -20.49 1.68 5.37
C LEU A 174 -20.32 2.21 6.79
N ARG A 175 -21.26 1.88 7.70
CA ARG A 175 -21.14 2.19 9.13
C ARG A 175 -19.98 1.42 9.75
N GLU A 176 -19.86 0.12 9.44
CA GLU A 176 -18.72 -0.70 9.87
C GLU A 176 -17.39 -0.24 9.25
N LEU A 177 -17.42 0.32 8.02
CA LEU A 177 -16.22 0.90 7.40
C LEU A 177 -15.78 2.18 8.13
N ALA A 178 -16.69 2.97 8.68
CA ALA A 178 -16.35 4.15 9.47
C ALA A 178 -15.81 3.81 10.86
N ASP A 179 -16.12 2.62 11.38
CA ASP A 179 -15.68 2.16 12.70
C ASP A 179 -14.27 1.53 12.64
N SER A 180 -13.34 2.15 13.36
CA SER A 180 -11.95 1.68 13.47
C SER A 180 -11.80 0.36 14.22
N SER A 181 -12.79 -0.04 15.04
CA SER A 181 -12.76 -1.31 15.78
C SER A 181 -13.05 -2.53 14.89
N VAL A 182 -13.71 -2.34 13.74
CA VAL A 182 -14.07 -3.43 12.84
C VAL A 182 -12.88 -3.79 11.94
N PRO A 183 -12.40 -5.05 11.95
CA PRO A 183 -11.25 -5.45 11.14
C PRO A 183 -11.56 -5.45 9.64
N LEU A 184 -10.61 -4.97 8.82
CA LEU A 184 -10.75 -4.92 7.36
C LEU A 184 -10.92 -6.32 6.72
N LEU A 185 -10.39 -7.37 7.34
CA LEU A 185 -10.55 -8.76 6.90
C LEU A 185 -12.02 -9.23 6.92
N LYS A 186 -12.85 -8.69 7.82
CA LYS A 186 -14.29 -8.95 7.83
C LYS A 186 -14.96 -8.24 6.65
N LEU A 187 -14.59 -6.99 6.41
CA LEU A 187 -15.20 -6.14 5.37
C LEU A 187 -14.84 -6.58 3.96
N SER A 188 -13.63 -7.13 3.75
CA SER A 188 -13.17 -7.59 2.44
C SER A 188 -14.03 -8.71 1.85
N LYS A 189 -14.74 -9.50 2.66
CA LYS A 189 -15.57 -10.61 2.19
C LYS A 189 -16.82 -10.17 1.42
N ASN A 190 -17.39 -9.01 1.77
CA ASN A 190 -18.69 -8.54 1.28
C ASN A 190 -18.62 -7.08 0.82
N VAL A 191 -17.76 -6.80 -0.15
CA VAL A 191 -17.49 -5.42 -0.58
C VAL A 191 -18.64 -4.93 -1.50
N PRO A 192 -19.35 -3.85 -1.15
CA PRO A 192 -20.49 -3.38 -1.93
C PRO A 192 -20.06 -2.80 -3.29
N HIS A 193 -20.83 -3.12 -4.32
CA HIS A 193 -20.74 -2.48 -5.63
C HIS A 193 -21.49 -1.13 -5.67
N GLY A 194 -21.08 -0.23 -6.57
CA GLY A 194 -21.90 0.91 -7.01
C GLY A 194 -21.33 2.30 -6.71
N PHE A 195 -20.32 2.41 -5.84
CA PHE A 195 -19.62 3.68 -5.62
C PHE A 195 -18.45 3.81 -6.59
N LYS A 196 -18.41 4.92 -7.35
CA LYS A 196 -17.37 5.24 -8.32
C LYS A 196 -17.15 6.75 -8.39
N GLY A 197 -15.90 7.14 -8.70
CA GLY A 197 -15.50 8.52 -8.98
C GLY A 197 -15.85 9.47 -7.85
N GLU A 198 -16.41 10.62 -8.18
CA GLU A 198 -16.75 11.65 -7.20
C GLU A 198 -17.75 11.18 -6.13
N LYS A 199 -18.74 10.36 -6.48
CA LYS A 199 -19.76 9.86 -5.53
C LYS A 199 -19.13 9.00 -4.44
N LEU A 200 -18.06 8.28 -4.76
CA LEU A 200 -17.28 7.53 -3.78
C LEU A 200 -16.60 8.48 -2.78
N LEU A 201 -15.93 9.52 -3.28
CA LEU A 201 -15.24 10.51 -2.44
C LEU A 201 -16.22 11.27 -1.54
N GLU A 202 -17.36 11.67 -2.09
CA GLU A 202 -18.42 12.33 -1.35
C GLU A 202 -18.96 11.47 -0.22
N MET A 203 -19.23 10.19 -0.50
CA MET A 203 -19.68 9.23 0.51
C MET A 203 -18.62 9.00 1.60
N LEU A 204 -17.34 8.90 1.26
CA LEU A 204 -16.25 8.71 2.22
C LEU A 204 -16.13 9.89 3.19
N VAL A 205 -16.16 11.11 2.65
CA VAL A 205 -16.00 12.34 3.42
C VAL A 205 -17.26 12.64 4.25
N SER A 206 -18.45 12.44 3.68
CA SER A 206 -19.74 12.65 4.38
C SER A 206 -19.87 11.78 5.63
N ARG A 207 -19.40 10.53 5.57
CA ARG A 207 -19.43 9.58 6.69
C ARG A 207 -18.21 9.66 7.61
N LYS A 208 -17.30 10.61 7.37
CA LYS A 208 -16.09 10.83 8.19
C LYS A 208 -15.24 9.57 8.36
N ILE A 209 -15.09 8.79 7.29
CA ILE A 209 -14.29 7.56 7.31
C ILE A 209 -12.81 7.92 7.45
N ASP A 210 -12.09 7.19 8.31
CA ASP A 210 -10.65 7.39 8.49
C ASP A 210 -9.89 7.30 7.16
N SER A 211 -8.90 8.18 6.97
CA SER A 211 -8.16 8.28 5.70
C SER A 211 -7.49 6.98 5.30
N SER A 212 -7.00 6.17 6.25
CA SER A 212 -6.33 4.90 5.97
C SER A 212 -7.32 3.86 5.42
N ARG A 213 -8.51 3.76 6.03
CA ARG A 213 -9.58 2.84 5.61
C ARG A 213 -10.21 3.31 4.30
N ALA A 214 -10.37 4.62 4.12
CA ALA A 214 -10.82 5.22 2.88
C ALA A 214 -9.85 4.89 1.72
N THR A 215 -8.54 5.02 1.93
CA THR A 215 -7.56 4.66 0.90
C THR A 215 -7.54 3.16 0.60
N TRP A 216 -7.71 2.30 1.60
CA TRP A 216 -7.90 0.86 1.38
C TRP A 216 -9.10 0.59 0.47
N TYR A 217 -10.24 1.21 0.72
CA TYR A 217 -11.44 1.01 -0.10
C TYR A 217 -11.26 1.56 -1.53
N ILE A 218 -10.63 2.73 -1.68
CA ILE A 218 -10.29 3.32 -2.99
C ILE A 218 -9.39 2.38 -3.79
N ARG A 219 -8.32 1.84 -3.18
CA ARG A 219 -7.42 0.85 -3.83
C ARG A 219 -8.19 -0.37 -4.29
N LEU A 220 -9.07 -0.90 -3.44
CA LEU A 220 -9.86 -2.07 -3.76
C LEU A 220 -10.83 -1.81 -4.92
N ILE A 221 -11.45 -0.63 -4.96
CA ILE A 221 -12.28 -0.22 -6.09
C ILE A 221 -11.43 -0.10 -7.35
N GLY A 222 -10.32 0.63 -7.29
CA GLY A 222 -9.46 0.87 -8.45
C GLY A 222 -8.88 -0.40 -9.04
N LEU A 223 -8.40 -1.31 -8.19
CA LEU A 223 -7.88 -2.61 -8.64
C LEU A 223 -8.94 -3.44 -9.36
N ASN A 224 -10.18 -3.43 -8.86
CA ASN A 224 -11.30 -4.08 -9.52
C ASN A 224 -11.63 -3.44 -10.89
N GLU A 225 -11.56 -2.11 -11.01
CA GLU A 225 -11.79 -1.44 -12.29
C GLU A 225 -10.69 -1.72 -13.31
N ILE A 226 -9.43 -1.71 -12.88
CA ILE A 226 -8.28 -2.05 -13.72
C ILE A 226 -8.40 -3.50 -14.20
N ASN A 227 -8.71 -4.44 -13.29
CA ASN A 227 -8.89 -5.85 -13.64
C ASN A 227 -10.06 -6.08 -14.61
N ALA A 228 -11.18 -5.37 -14.43
CA ALA A 228 -12.31 -5.42 -15.36
C ALA A 228 -11.95 -4.93 -16.78
N GLN A 229 -10.90 -4.10 -16.91
CA GLN A 229 -10.41 -3.58 -18.19
C GLN A 229 -9.14 -4.26 -18.72
N ARG A 230 -8.53 -5.19 -17.95
CA ARG A 230 -7.23 -5.80 -18.26
C ARG A 230 -7.22 -6.59 -19.57
N ASN A 231 -8.36 -7.14 -19.96
CA ASN A 231 -8.52 -7.89 -21.22
C ASN A 231 -8.53 -7.00 -22.48
N LYS A 232 -8.44 -5.66 -22.34
CA LYS A 232 -8.57 -4.74 -23.46
C LYS A 232 -7.30 -3.97 -23.82
N ASN A 233 -6.38 -3.68 -22.89
CA ASN A 233 -5.14 -2.90 -23.13
C ASN A 233 -4.16 -2.96 -21.93
N GLU A 234 -2.85 -3.08 -22.20
CA GLU A 234 -1.78 -3.08 -21.17
C GLU A 234 -1.67 -1.75 -20.38
N LEU A 235 -2.11 -0.64 -20.96
CA LEU A 235 -2.08 0.71 -20.35
C LEU A 235 -3.35 1.05 -19.53
N SER A 236 -4.19 0.06 -19.22
CA SER A 236 -5.44 0.24 -18.46
C SER A 236 -5.24 0.91 -17.09
N HIS A 237 -4.14 0.58 -16.41
CA HIS A 237 -3.79 1.16 -15.12
C HIS A 237 -3.49 2.67 -15.19
N ILE A 238 -2.76 3.14 -16.21
CA ILE A 238 -2.46 4.57 -16.40
C ILE A 238 -3.74 5.35 -16.68
N ARG A 239 -4.60 4.83 -17.57
CA ARG A 239 -5.89 5.47 -17.90
C ARG A 239 -6.80 5.57 -16.68
N TYR A 240 -6.83 4.53 -15.84
CA TYR A 240 -7.56 4.57 -14.58
C TYR A 240 -7.04 5.68 -13.66
N THR A 241 -5.73 5.76 -13.44
CA THR A 241 -5.13 6.78 -12.56
C THR A 241 -5.43 8.20 -13.06
N LEU A 242 -5.36 8.45 -14.37
CA LEU A 242 -5.70 9.74 -14.96
C LEU A 242 -7.18 10.10 -14.76
N SER A 243 -8.08 9.15 -15.02
CA SER A 243 -9.53 9.34 -14.80
C SER A 243 -9.83 9.61 -13.32
N PHE A 244 -9.25 8.82 -12.42
CA PHE A 244 -9.45 8.96 -10.98
C PHE A 244 -8.90 10.29 -10.45
N THR A 245 -7.74 10.73 -10.97
CA THR A 245 -7.18 12.05 -10.63
C THR A 245 -8.11 13.17 -11.07
N SER A 246 -8.73 13.05 -12.26
CA SER A 246 -9.75 14.00 -12.72
C SER A 246 -10.96 14.04 -11.79
N ASP A 247 -11.47 12.88 -11.36
CA ASP A 247 -12.60 12.78 -10.42
C ASP A 247 -12.27 13.47 -9.08
N VAL A 248 -11.05 13.27 -8.56
CA VAL A 248 -10.58 13.93 -7.33
C VAL A 248 -10.52 15.45 -7.51
N CYS A 249 -9.99 15.93 -8.63
CA CYS A 249 -9.95 17.36 -8.95
C CYS A 249 -11.36 17.97 -9.05
N GLN A 250 -12.29 17.29 -9.72
CA GLN A 250 -13.68 17.75 -9.86
C GLN A 250 -14.40 17.77 -8.50
N PHE A 251 -14.19 16.76 -7.66
CA PHE A 251 -14.72 16.71 -6.30
C PHE A 251 -14.24 17.90 -5.45
N LEU A 252 -12.94 18.21 -5.48
CA LEU A 252 -12.39 19.36 -4.77
C LEU A 252 -12.89 20.68 -5.34
N GLN A 253 -13.01 20.79 -6.66
CA GLN A 253 -13.54 21.97 -7.32
C GLN A 253 -15.00 22.25 -6.93
N LYS A 254 -15.84 21.20 -6.81
CA LYS A 254 -17.21 21.33 -6.31
C LYS A 254 -17.24 21.87 -4.88
N GLN A 255 -16.40 21.35 -3.99
CA GLN A 255 -16.30 21.87 -2.62
C GLN A 255 -15.82 23.33 -2.58
N LEU A 256 -14.87 23.72 -3.45
CA LEU A 256 -14.42 25.11 -3.56
C LEU A 256 -15.49 26.04 -4.13
N ALA A 257 -16.33 25.58 -5.07
CA ALA A 257 -17.42 26.37 -5.62
C ALA A 257 -18.50 26.70 -4.57
N GLU A 258 -18.66 25.86 -3.54
CA GLU A 258 -19.52 26.16 -2.38
C GLU A 258 -18.98 27.35 -1.55
N VAL A 259 -17.67 27.64 -1.63
CA VAL A 259 -16.98 28.80 -1.03
C VAL A 259 -17.11 30.02 -1.97
N THR A 260 -18.33 30.44 -2.24
CA THR A 260 -18.59 31.71 -2.93
C THR A 260 -19.13 32.74 -1.95
N VAL A 261 -18.52 33.92 -1.98
CA VAL A 261 -19.08 35.12 -1.32
C VAL A 261 -20.24 35.58 -2.21
N PRO A 262 -21.43 35.89 -1.67
CA PRO A 262 -22.47 36.50 -2.49
C PRO A 262 -21.92 37.84 -2.96
N LEU A 263 -21.69 38.00 -4.27
CA LEU A 263 -21.64 39.34 -4.83
C LEU A 263 -23.00 39.96 -4.53
N GLN A 264 -23.04 40.98 -3.67
CA GLN A 264 -24.20 41.86 -3.59
C GLN A 264 -24.34 42.54 -4.94
N THR A 265 -25.07 41.93 -5.86
CA THR A 265 -25.63 42.63 -7.00
C THR A 265 -26.74 43.53 -6.46
N ASN A 266 -26.38 44.71 -5.97
CA ASN A 266 -27.31 45.82 -5.84
C ASN A 266 -27.67 46.24 -7.27
N LEU A 267 -28.62 45.54 -7.89
CA LEU A 267 -29.27 46.05 -9.08
C LEU A 267 -30.33 47.04 -8.60
N SER A 268 -29.92 48.30 -8.46
CA SER A 268 -30.83 49.43 -8.39
C SER A 268 -31.64 49.48 -9.70
N SER A 269 -32.81 48.84 -9.69
CA SER A 269 -33.80 48.91 -10.77
C SER A 269 -34.44 50.30 -10.79
N SER A 270 -33.81 51.25 -11.49
CA SER A 270 -34.51 52.43 -11.99
C SER A 270 -35.18 52.08 -13.33
N THR A 271 -36.50 52.02 -13.27
CA THR A 271 -37.49 52.29 -14.31
C THR A 271 -36.96 52.66 -15.72
N THR A 272 -37.28 51.83 -16.71
CA THR A 272 -37.95 52.29 -17.95
C THR A 272 -38.63 51.10 -18.63
N SER A 273 -39.95 51.10 -18.52
CA SER A 273 -40.90 50.27 -19.24
C SER A 273 -41.01 50.69 -20.71
N LEU A 274 -40.83 49.78 -21.68
CA LEU A 274 -41.49 49.83 -23.00
C LEU A 274 -41.70 48.41 -23.58
N ILE A 275 -42.89 47.91 -23.29
CA ILE A 275 -43.84 47.10 -24.09
C ILE A 275 -43.34 46.55 -25.45
N THR A 276 -43.48 45.23 -25.67
CA THR A 276 -44.17 44.65 -26.85
C THR A 276 -44.46 43.15 -26.66
N THR A 277 -45.70 42.87 -26.25
CA THR A 277 -46.60 41.78 -26.67
C THR A 277 -46.01 40.50 -27.29
N SER A 278 -46.11 39.36 -26.59
CA SER A 278 -46.94 38.20 -27.00
C SER A 278 -46.82 36.96 -26.07
N SER A 279 -47.98 36.53 -25.54
CA SER A 279 -48.41 35.17 -25.13
C SER A 279 -47.56 34.26 -24.20
N ARG A 280 -47.89 34.32 -22.89
CA ARG A 280 -48.41 33.26 -21.96
C ARG A 280 -48.25 31.78 -22.44
N LEU A 281 -47.86 30.75 -21.68
CA LEU A 281 -48.08 30.36 -20.27
C LEU A 281 -47.03 29.32 -19.82
N ALA A 282 -46.54 29.43 -18.57
CA ALA A 282 -46.46 28.35 -17.56
C ALA A 282 -45.57 28.81 -16.40
N ALA A 283 -46.21 29.31 -15.36
CA ALA A 283 -45.58 29.65 -14.10
C ALA A 283 -45.20 28.38 -13.33
N MET A 284 -43.91 28.08 -13.24
CA MET A 284 -43.33 27.37 -12.11
C MET A 284 -42.44 28.36 -11.37
N ASN A 285 -43.06 29.08 -10.43
CA ASN A 285 -42.36 29.93 -9.48
C ASN A 285 -41.62 29.06 -8.46
N VAL A 286 -40.55 28.39 -8.89
CA VAL A 286 -39.51 27.97 -7.96
C VAL A 286 -38.79 29.26 -7.61
N ARG A 287 -39.22 29.86 -6.49
CA ARG A 287 -38.43 30.87 -5.78
C ARG A 287 -37.12 30.18 -5.39
N SER A 288 -36.16 30.20 -6.30
CA SER A 288 -34.77 29.87 -6.02
C SER A 288 -34.35 30.89 -4.97
N LYS A 289 -34.36 30.47 -3.71
CA LYS A 289 -33.70 31.22 -2.63
C LYS A 289 -32.32 31.56 -3.20
N PRO A 290 -31.90 32.83 -3.21
CA PRO A 290 -30.53 33.17 -3.60
C PRO A 290 -29.63 32.25 -2.77
N ARG A 291 -28.70 31.54 -3.42
CA ARG A 291 -27.79 30.60 -2.74
C ARG A 291 -27.13 31.37 -1.60
N SER A 292 -27.69 31.22 -0.40
CA SER A 292 -27.11 31.73 0.82
C SER A 292 -25.73 31.10 0.87
N SER A 293 -24.68 31.92 0.82
CA SER A 293 -23.32 31.43 0.87
C SER A 293 -23.22 30.45 2.03
N THR A 294 -22.75 29.23 1.79
CA THR A 294 -22.61 28.14 2.79
C THR A 294 -21.85 28.60 4.04
N LEU A 295 -21.10 29.70 3.92
CA LEU A 295 -20.31 30.33 4.97
C LEU A 295 -21.05 31.40 5.80
N SER A 296 -22.28 31.74 5.45
CA SER A 296 -23.04 32.82 6.11
C SER A 296 -23.57 32.38 7.49
N ASP A 297 -23.93 31.10 7.62
CA ASP A 297 -24.41 30.52 8.88
C ASP A 297 -23.23 29.88 9.65
N PRO A 298 -23.02 30.20 10.94
CA PRO A 298 -21.94 29.63 11.74
C PRO A 298 -21.96 28.10 11.83
N GLU A 299 -23.13 27.45 11.82
CA GLU A 299 -23.20 25.98 11.92
C GLU A 299 -22.84 25.29 10.61
N THR A 300 -23.39 25.75 9.49
CA THR A 300 -23.06 25.23 8.15
C THR A 300 -21.59 25.44 7.83
N ARG A 301 -21.01 26.56 8.25
CA ARG A 301 -19.58 26.84 8.13
C ARG A 301 -18.72 25.83 8.88
N LYS A 302 -19.06 25.49 10.13
CA LYS A 302 -18.31 24.47 10.91
C LYS A 302 -18.36 23.10 10.22
N HIS A 303 -19.53 22.70 9.73
CA HIS A 303 -19.70 21.44 9.02
C HIS A 303 -18.93 21.42 7.70
N TRP A 304 -18.96 22.51 6.93
CA TRP A 304 -18.22 22.63 5.68
C TRP A 304 -16.70 22.60 5.92
N VAL A 305 -16.19 23.31 6.92
CA VAL A 305 -14.75 23.28 7.28
C VAL A 305 -14.33 21.87 7.72
N ALA A 306 -15.16 21.16 8.50
CA ALA A 306 -14.88 19.78 8.87
C ALA A 306 -14.84 18.85 7.64
N LYS A 307 -15.79 19.00 6.71
CA LYS A 307 -15.84 18.29 5.43
C LYS A 307 -14.56 18.55 4.62
N TRP A 308 -14.16 19.82 4.48
CA TRP A 308 -12.95 20.22 3.75
C TRP A 308 -11.68 19.63 4.38
N ASN A 309 -11.55 19.69 5.71
CA ASN A 309 -10.40 19.12 6.42
C ASN A 309 -10.28 17.61 6.20
N GLN A 310 -11.41 16.89 6.19
CA GLN A 310 -11.44 15.45 5.87
C GLN A 310 -11.03 15.20 4.41
N SER A 311 -11.56 15.96 3.44
CA SER A 311 -11.13 15.90 2.04
C SER A 311 -9.62 16.13 1.90
N ARG A 312 -9.07 17.12 2.62
CA ARG A 312 -7.64 17.45 2.60
C ARG A 312 -6.78 16.32 3.18
N MET A 313 -7.22 15.71 4.28
CA MET A 313 -6.50 14.61 4.91
C MET A 313 -6.48 13.36 4.03
N LEU A 314 -7.62 13.06 3.39
CA LEU A 314 -7.71 12.00 2.38
C LEU A 314 -6.82 12.30 1.17
N LEU A 315 -6.88 13.52 0.62
CA LEU A 315 -6.05 13.95 -0.51
C LEU A 315 -4.57 13.80 -0.21
N LYS A 316 -4.13 14.25 0.97
CA LYS A 316 -2.75 14.08 1.44
C LYS A 316 -2.37 12.61 1.39
N ARG A 317 -3.19 11.71 1.96
CA ARG A 317 -2.90 10.27 1.95
C ARG A 317 -2.82 9.69 0.55
N LEU A 318 -3.77 10.02 -0.32
CA LEU A 318 -3.80 9.58 -1.73
C LEU A 318 -2.55 10.01 -2.49
N TYR A 319 -2.07 11.23 -2.24
CA TYR A 319 -0.85 11.75 -2.83
C TYR A 319 0.41 11.04 -2.31
N PHE A 320 0.55 10.87 -0.99
CA PHE A 320 1.73 10.20 -0.40
C PHE A 320 1.85 8.75 -0.83
N GLU A 321 0.72 8.07 -1.05
CA GLU A 321 0.67 6.70 -1.51
C GLU A 321 0.72 6.55 -3.04
N SER A 322 0.94 7.65 -3.79
CA SER A 322 1.04 7.68 -5.25
C SER A 322 -0.19 7.14 -6.00
N LEU A 323 -1.39 7.38 -5.48
CA LEU A 323 -2.65 7.05 -6.17
C LEU A 323 -3.11 8.11 -7.18
N LEU A 324 -2.43 9.25 -7.24
CA LEU A 324 -2.77 10.37 -8.09
C LEU A 324 -1.67 10.62 -9.12
N ASP A 325 -2.09 11.03 -10.31
CA ASP A 325 -1.18 11.52 -11.34
C ASP A 325 -0.69 12.93 -10.95
N GLN A 326 0.59 13.03 -10.60
CA GLN A 326 1.18 14.26 -10.08
C GLN A 326 1.12 15.42 -11.08
N PRO A 327 1.48 15.26 -12.37
CA PRO A 327 1.40 16.34 -13.35
C PRO A 327 -0.01 16.88 -13.52
N THR A 328 -1.01 15.99 -13.66
CA THR A 328 -2.42 16.39 -13.83
C THR A 328 -2.94 17.14 -12.60
N PHE A 329 -2.66 16.62 -11.41
CA PHE A 329 -3.09 17.25 -10.16
C PHE A 329 -2.44 18.63 -9.94
N PHE A 330 -1.14 18.75 -10.17
CA PHE A 330 -0.42 20.01 -10.00
C PHE A 330 -0.82 21.06 -11.03
N LYS A 331 -1.03 20.67 -12.29
CA LYS A 331 -1.57 21.56 -13.30
C LYS A 331 -2.94 22.11 -12.88
N TRP A 332 -3.83 21.24 -12.41
CA TRP A 332 -5.14 21.65 -11.89
C TRP A 332 -5.00 22.63 -10.72
N LEU A 333 -4.10 22.38 -9.77
CA LEU A 333 -3.87 23.29 -8.62
C LEU A 333 -3.45 24.69 -9.06
N ILE A 334 -2.55 24.79 -10.05
CA ILE A 334 -2.08 26.07 -10.61
C ILE A 334 -3.23 26.79 -11.35
N ASP A 335 -3.97 26.05 -12.18
CA ASP A 335 -5.09 26.60 -12.95
C ASP A 335 -6.20 27.10 -12.01
N GLN A 336 -6.51 26.36 -10.95
CA GLN A 336 -7.48 26.79 -9.93
C GLN A 336 -6.98 28.01 -9.15
N LEU A 337 -5.70 28.11 -8.83
CA LEU A 337 -5.15 29.28 -8.13
C LEU A 337 -5.30 30.56 -8.96
N ARG A 338 -5.21 30.47 -10.29
CA ARG A 338 -5.43 31.60 -11.19
C ARG A 338 -6.90 32.06 -11.23
N LEU A 339 -7.84 31.13 -11.10
CA LEU A 339 -9.28 31.38 -11.16
C LEU A 339 -9.93 31.63 -9.78
N ALA A 340 -9.19 31.41 -8.70
CA ALA A 340 -9.72 31.43 -7.34
C ALA A 340 -10.15 32.82 -6.88
N ASN A 341 -11.27 32.87 -6.17
CA ASN A 341 -11.71 34.02 -5.38
C ASN A 341 -10.82 34.19 -4.14
N LEU A 342 -10.77 35.41 -3.57
CA LEU A 342 -9.96 35.73 -2.37
C LEU A 342 -10.14 34.74 -1.21
N ALA A 343 -11.37 34.26 -0.99
CA ALA A 343 -11.67 33.27 0.04
C ALA A 343 -11.15 31.85 -0.28
N GLN A 344 -11.09 31.48 -1.57
CA GLN A 344 -10.66 30.17 -2.04
C GLN A 344 -9.14 30.01 -2.02
N ILE A 345 -8.39 31.10 -2.23
CA ILE A 345 -6.91 31.10 -2.25
C ILE A 345 -6.36 30.45 -0.98
N ASN A 346 -6.92 30.77 0.19
CA ASN A 346 -6.45 30.20 1.45
C ASN A 346 -6.51 28.66 1.47
N PHE A 347 -7.59 28.08 0.96
CA PHE A 347 -7.78 26.63 0.90
C PHE A 347 -6.86 25.96 -0.12
N LEU A 348 -6.61 26.61 -1.25
CA LEU A 348 -5.65 26.13 -2.26
C LEU A 348 -4.21 26.15 -1.74
N LEU A 349 -3.82 27.18 -0.99
CA LEU A 349 -2.51 27.24 -0.35
C LEU A 349 -2.32 26.16 0.71
N GLU A 350 -3.39 25.77 1.40
CA GLU A 350 -3.34 24.63 2.34
C GLU A 350 -3.14 23.30 1.64
N ILE A 351 -3.74 23.12 0.45
CA ILE A 351 -3.46 21.95 -0.39
C ILE A 351 -2.00 21.97 -0.84
N HIS A 352 -1.51 23.10 -1.38
CA HIS A 352 -0.12 23.24 -1.82
C HIS A 352 0.87 22.88 -0.72
N HIS A 353 0.68 23.42 0.49
CA HIS A 353 1.57 23.14 1.61
C HIS A 353 1.61 21.66 1.98
N SER A 354 0.52 20.91 1.75
CA SER A 354 0.49 19.47 2.03
C SER A 354 1.25 18.61 1.02
N VAL A 355 1.59 19.15 -0.16
CA VAL A 355 2.23 18.42 -1.28
C VAL A 355 3.60 18.99 -1.68
N LEU A 356 4.11 19.96 -0.92
CA LEU A 356 5.26 20.81 -1.23
C LEU A 356 6.54 20.04 -1.63
N ASP A 357 6.88 18.96 -0.91
CA ASP A 357 8.16 18.26 -1.08
C ASP A 357 8.39 17.71 -2.49
N ARG A 358 7.36 17.13 -3.14
CA ARG A 358 7.51 16.67 -4.54
C ARG A 358 7.12 17.72 -5.57
N PHE A 359 6.38 18.75 -5.18
CA PHE A 359 6.07 19.87 -6.07
C PHE A 359 7.36 20.61 -6.48
N ASN A 360 8.26 20.83 -5.51
CA ASN A 360 9.54 21.50 -5.70
C ASN A 360 10.54 20.75 -6.58
N LEU A 361 10.30 19.48 -6.90
CA LEU A 361 11.17 18.71 -7.82
C LEU A 361 11.02 19.15 -9.29
N SER A 362 9.97 19.90 -9.62
CA SER A 362 9.60 20.22 -11.00
C SER A 362 9.64 21.73 -11.28
N SER A 363 10.74 22.20 -11.86
CA SER A 363 10.97 23.64 -12.11
C SER A 363 9.86 24.32 -12.93
N ASN A 364 9.27 23.60 -13.90
CA ASN A 364 8.22 24.17 -14.76
C ASN A 364 6.91 24.41 -14.00
N LEU A 365 6.55 23.51 -13.07
CA LEU A 365 5.32 23.65 -12.28
C LEU A 365 5.50 24.70 -11.19
N VAL A 366 6.67 24.74 -10.55
CA VAL A 366 7.02 25.80 -9.57
C VAL A 366 6.92 27.17 -10.22
N ARG A 367 7.48 27.36 -11.43
CA ARG A 367 7.36 28.62 -12.16
C ARG A 367 5.90 29.01 -12.41
N GLY A 368 5.08 28.08 -12.92
CA GLY A 368 3.65 28.34 -13.16
C GLY A 368 2.89 28.71 -11.89
N PHE A 369 3.23 28.10 -10.76
CA PHE A 369 2.64 28.41 -9.46
C PHE A 369 3.08 29.77 -8.92
N VAL A 370 4.35 30.12 -9.02
CA VAL A 370 4.86 31.45 -8.63
C VAL A 370 4.21 32.54 -9.47
N GLU A 371 4.10 32.36 -10.79
CA GLU A 371 3.40 33.30 -11.67
C GLU A 371 1.92 33.48 -11.26
N ALA A 372 1.22 32.40 -10.90
CA ALA A 372 -0.14 32.46 -10.39
C ALA A 372 -0.24 33.17 -9.02
N CYS A 373 0.69 32.89 -8.10
CA CYS A 373 0.76 33.57 -6.81
C CYS A 373 1.01 35.08 -6.97
N LEU A 374 1.94 35.46 -7.85
CA LEU A 374 2.25 36.87 -8.13
C LEU A 374 1.05 37.60 -8.75
N PHE A 375 0.32 36.94 -9.65
CA PHE A 375 -0.92 37.48 -10.20
C PHE A 375 -1.94 37.77 -9.09
N GLN A 376 -2.14 36.83 -8.16
CA GLN A 376 -3.06 36.99 -7.04
C GLN A 376 -2.60 38.06 -6.04
N ILE A 377 -1.30 38.16 -5.75
CA ILE A 377 -0.74 39.24 -4.91
C ILE A 377 -1.02 40.60 -5.55
N ARG A 378 -0.75 40.78 -6.85
CA ARG A 378 -1.02 42.03 -7.56
C ARG A 378 -2.50 42.40 -7.57
N PHE A 379 -3.39 41.41 -7.63
CA PHE A 379 -4.83 41.61 -7.52
C PHE A 379 -5.22 42.09 -6.11
N ILE A 380 -4.72 41.42 -5.07
CA ILE A 380 -4.94 41.79 -3.66
C ILE A 380 -4.46 43.21 -3.36
N THR A 381 -3.25 43.59 -3.81
CA THR A 381 -2.67 44.92 -3.57
C THR A 381 -3.48 46.05 -4.22
N LYS A 382 -4.25 45.75 -5.28
CA LYS A 382 -5.15 46.74 -5.92
C LYS A 382 -6.49 46.89 -5.19
N GLN A 383 -6.84 45.98 -4.28
CA GLN A 383 -8.10 46.01 -3.53
C GLN A 383 -7.97 46.89 -2.28
N THR A 384 -8.97 47.72 -2.00
CA THR A 384 -8.97 48.72 -0.90
C THR A 384 -9.15 48.14 0.51
N ALA A 385 -9.46 46.84 0.64
CA ALA A 385 -9.69 46.16 1.92
C ALA A 385 -8.41 45.48 2.47
N THR A 386 -7.38 46.27 2.81
CA THR A 386 -6.02 45.78 3.08
C THR A 386 -5.84 45.05 4.43
N LEU A 387 -6.64 45.36 5.46
CA LEU A 387 -6.43 44.82 6.81
C LEU A 387 -6.63 43.30 6.91
N PHE A 388 -7.73 42.76 6.35
CA PHE A 388 -8.01 41.31 6.36
C PHE A 388 -7.19 40.53 5.32
N LEU A 389 -6.76 41.20 4.26
CA LEU A 389 -5.99 40.60 3.17
C LEU A 389 -4.49 40.53 3.47
N SER A 390 -3.98 41.34 4.39
CA SER A 390 -2.56 41.35 4.81
C SER A 390 -2.03 39.97 5.24
N LYS A 391 -2.85 39.18 5.94
CA LYS A 391 -2.50 37.81 6.38
C LYS A 391 -2.44 36.83 5.21
N LEU A 392 -3.35 36.96 4.24
CA LEU A 392 -3.36 36.15 3.02
C LEU A 392 -2.18 36.50 2.11
N GLU A 393 -1.91 37.79 1.96
CA GLU A 393 -0.74 38.30 1.22
C GLU A 393 0.56 37.78 1.82
N ARG A 394 0.70 37.78 3.15
CA ARG A 394 1.86 37.18 3.84
C ARG A 394 1.98 35.68 3.55
N ARG A 395 0.88 34.92 3.57
CA ARG A 395 0.90 33.48 3.24
C ARG A 395 1.30 33.23 1.78
N LEU A 396 0.82 34.06 0.85
CA LEU A 396 1.22 33.98 -0.57
C LEU A 396 2.70 34.30 -0.74
N LYS A 397 3.22 35.35 -0.09
CA LYS A 397 4.65 35.69 -0.10
C LYS A 397 5.51 34.56 0.47
N LEU A 398 5.10 33.95 1.58
CA LEU A 398 5.79 32.78 2.14
C LEU A 398 5.76 31.58 1.19
N ALA A 399 4.65 31.35 0.49
CA ALA A 399 4.55 30.26 -0.47
C ALA A 399 5.42 30.44 -1.73
N VAL A 400 5.82 31.68 -2.05
CA VAL A 400 6.72 32.02 -3.16
C VAL A 400 8.20 32.00 -2.74
N GLN A 401 8.49 32.13 -1.44
CA GLN A 401 9.85 32.16 -0.90
C GLN A 401 10.47 30.77 -0.66
N VAL A 402 9.65 29.71 -0.70
CA VAL A 402 10.04 28.30 -0.58
C VAL A 402 10.23 27.71 -1.97
#